data_AF-A0A8C1BS54-F1
#
_entry.id   AF-A0A8C1BS54-F1
#
_cell.length_a   1.000
_cell.length_b   1.000
_cell.length_c   1.000
_cell.angle_alpha   90.00
_cell.angle_beta   90.00
_cell.angle_gamma   90.00
#
_symmetry.space_group_name_H-M   'P 1'
#
loop_
_entity.id
_entity.type
_entity.pdbx_description
1 polymer ?
#
loop_
_entity_poly.entity_id
_entity_poly.type
_entity_poly.pdbx_seq_one_letter_code
_entity_poly.pdbx_strand_id
1 'polypeptide(L)'
;MTDHKTSKEQKYDRQLRLWGDHGQEALENAHVCLINATATGTEILKNLVLPGIGSFTIVDGHKVSGEDVGNNFFLTSSSIGKNRAQAATELLQELNGDVSGNFVEESPDKLLDNSPEFFHRFSLVIGVQLPESTYLRLGSVLWEAGVPFLICRTYGLIGYMRLIVKEHTVVESHPDNALEDLRLDQPFTELKHHVECYDLDNMEKKDHSHTPWIIVVAKYLEKWYSEHNSQLPKNYKEKEAFRQLIRAGILTNENGTPEDEENFEEAIKNVNTALNPTKVPSGTEEIFNAEQCENITSQSPSFWVIAHGVRDFVRNEGNGNLPVRGTIPDMIADSDKFIKLQNVYRDKAMKDAAVVSKHVEALLQSVGKPPESTSEQEIKLFCKNAAFLRVVRCRSLAEEYSVDTFNKDEISICVSVHPYSEMVLYLMLRSIDRFYQQHSRYPGVYNYQVEEDINKLKLCVNSLLQEYSLNVNVKDDYIHEFCRYGAAEPHTVAAFLGGSAAQEAIKIITHQFVPFNNTFLYNAMSQTSATFQL
;
A
#
# COMPACT_ATOMS: atom_id res chain seq x y z
N MET A 1 19.87 30.77 -11.07
CA MET A 1 19.34 30.16 -12.29
C MET A 1 17.94 29.69 -11.96
N THR A 2 16.91 30.29 -12.56
CA THR A 2 15.54 29.81 -12.41
C THR A 2 15.42 28.49 -13.15
N ASP A 3 15.35 27.40 -12.39
CA ASP A 3 15.19 26.05 -12.91
C ASP A 3 13.81 25.97 -13.60
N HIS A 4 13.80 26.04 -14.92
CA HIS A 4 12.57 25.93 -15.69
C HIS A 4 12.15 24.46 -15.69
N LYS A 5 11.22 24.12 -14.79
CA LYS A 5 10.57 22.80 -14.75
C LYS A 5 10.12 22.37 -16.15
N THR A 6 10.37 21.11 -16.50
CA THR A 6 9.92 20.56 -17.78
C THR A 6 8.39 20.60 -17.88
N SER A 7 7.83 20.56 -19.10
CA SER A 7 6.37 20.56 -19.29
C SER A 7 5.69 19.39 -18.56
N LYS A 8 6.36 18.24 -18.44
CA LYS A 8 5.89 17.07 -17.68
C LYS A 8 5.93 17.33 -16.17
N GLU A 9 7.02 17.88 -15.64
CA GLU A 9 7.11 18.24 -14.21
C GLU A 9 6.04 19.25 -13.79
N GLN A 10 5.69 20.21 -14.65
CA GLN A 10 4.61 21.16 -14.36
C GLN A 10 3.23 20.48 -14.33
N LYS A 11 2.99 19.55 -15.26
CA LYS A 11 1.73 18.79 -15.37
C LYS A 11 1.55 17.82 -14.19
N TYR A 12 2.61 17.12 -13.79
CA TYR A 12 2.59 16.10 -12.74
C TYR A 12 3.03 16.62 -11.35
N ASP A 13 3.25 17.93 -11.16
CA ASP A 13 3.77 18.50 -9.89
C ASP A 13 3.01 18.01 -8.64
N ARG A 14 1.68 17.84 -8.74
CA ARG A 14 0.85 17.42 -7.60
C ARG A 14 1.09 15.98 -7.18
N GLN A 15 1.29 15.07 -8.14
CA GLN A 15 1.49 13.65 -7.88
C GLN A 15 2.97 13.32 -7.61
N LEU A 16 3.91 14.09 -8.20
CA LEU A 16 5.34 14.00 -7.87
C LEU A 16 5.61 14.28 -6.38
N ARG A 17 4.77 15.08 -5.72
CA ARG A 17 4.85 15.31 -4.26
C ARG A 17 4.43 14.11 -3.42
N LEU A 18 3.78 13.12 -4.02
CA LEU A 18 3.31 11.91 -3.34
C LEU A 18 4.29 10.75 -3.54
N TRP A 19 4.67 10.47 -4.79
CA TRP A 19 5.52 9.31 -5.12
C TRP A 19 6.88 9.65 -5.73
N GLY A 20 7.23 10.92 -5.84
CA GLY A 20 8.53 11.37 -6.35
C GLY A 20 8.75 11.12 -7.83
N ASP A 21 9.93 11.52 -8.32
CA ASP A 21 10.30 11.34 -9.72
C ASP A 21 10.49 9.87 -10.07
N HIS A 22 11.03 9.05 -9.15
CA HIS A 22 11.22 7.61 -9.36
C HIS A 22 9.90 6.83 -9.41
N GLY A 23 8.90 7.24 -8.61
CA GLY A 23 7.55 6.68 -8.73
C GLY A 23 6.91 7.05 -10.07
N GLN A 24 7.13 8.27 -10.56
CA GLN A 24 6.67 8.68 -11.89
C GLN A 24 7.37 7.91 -13.00
N GLU A 25 8.68 7.67 -12.89
CA GLU A 25 9.44 6.87 -13.85
C GLU A 25 8.93 5.43 -13.91
N ALA A 26 8.67 4.81 -12.75
CA ALA A 26 8.06 3.47 -12.71
C ALA A 26 6.69 3.44 -13.41
N LEU A 27 5.87 4.48 -13.21
CA LEU A 27 4.57 4.62 -13.86
C LEU A 27 4.70 4.82 -15.38
N GLU A 28 5.60 5.70 -15.83
CA GLU A 28 5.85 5.97 -17.25
C GLU A 28 6.49 4.78 -17.99
N ASN A 29 7.13 3.86 -17.28
CA ASN A 29 7.72 2.65 -17.86
C ASN A 29 6.76 1.44 -17.86
N ALA A 30 5.61 1.53 -17.19
CA ALA A 30 4.70 0.41 -17.05
C ALA A 30 3.73 0.26 -18.22
N HIS A 31 3.35 -1.00 -18.49
CA HIS A 31 2.35 -1.36 -19.51
C HIS A 31 1.21 -2.17 -18.87
N VAL A 32 0.02 -1.58 -18.80
CA VAL A 32 -1.17 -2.22 -18.19
C VAL A 32 -2.08 -2.84 -19.25
N CYS A 33 -2.60 -4.04 -18.99
CA CYS A 33 -3.68 -4.63 -19.77
C CYS A 33 -5.01 -4.46 -19.07
N LEU A 34 -6.00 -3.85 -19.73
CA LEU A 34 -7.39 -3.82 -19.26
C LEU A 34 -8.20 -4.85 -20.06
N ILE A 35 -8.94 -5.71 -19.38
CA ILE A 35 -9.90 -6.63 -20.01
C ILE A 35 -11.31 -6.12 -19.76
N ASN A 36 -12.05 -5.93 -20.87
CA ASN A 36 -13.36 -5.30 -20.98
C ASN A 36 -13.40 -3.79 -20.69
N ALA A 37 -13.81 -3.01 -21.68
CA ALA A 37 -13.97 -1.55 -21.58
C ALA A 37 -15.41 -1.14 -21.21
N THR A 38 -15.91 -1.69 -20.11
CA THR A 38 -17.18 -1.25 -19.50
C THR A 38 -16.99 0.07 -18.73
N ALA A 39 -18.03 0.58 -18.05
CA ALA A 39 -17.90 1.79 -17.26
C ALA A 39 -16.81 1.67 -16.19
N THR A 40 -16.75 0.52 -15.50
CA THR A 40 -15.71 0.25 -14.50
C THR A 40 -14.32 0.26 -15.12
N GLY A 41 -14.12 -0.46 -16.23
CA GLY A 41 -12.80 -0.58 -16.84
C GLY A 41 -12.27 0.75 -17.36
N THR A 42 -13.13 1.55 -18.00
CA THR A 42 -12.76 2.87 -18.49
C THR A 42 -12.52 3.89 -17.36
N GLU A 43 -13.26 3.81 -16.25
CA GLU A 43 -13.00 4.62 -15.06
C GLU A 43 -11.67 4.27 -14.39
N ILE A 44 -11.30 2.99 -14.32
CA ILE A 44 -9.96 2.57 -13.87
C ILE A 44 -8.90 3.17 -14.79
N LEU A 45 -9.06 2.98 -16.09
CA LEU A 45 -8.05 3.35 -17.07
C LEU A 45 -7.88 4.87 -17.20
N LYS A 46 -8.96 5.65 -17.09
CA LYS A 46 -8.90 7.12 -16.94
C LYS A 46 -7.94 7.52 -15.82
N ASN A 47 -8.08 6.89 -14.65
CA ASN A 47 -7.27 7.21 -13.47
C ASN A 47 -5.82 6.66 -13.56
N LEU A 48 -5.46 5.90 -14.60
CA LEU A 48 -4.08 5.52 -14.92
C LEU A 48 -3.49 6.36 -16.06
N VAL A 49 -4.31 6.74 -17.04
CA VAL A 49 -3.90 7.58 -18.17
C VAL A 49 -3.62 9.02 -17.71
N LEU A 50 -4.47 9.60 -16.86
CA LEU A 50 -4.27 10.95 -16.31
C LEU A 50 -2.92 11.15 -15.60
N PRO A 51 -2.49 10.25 -14.69
CA PRO A 51 -1.18 10.36 -14.05
C PRO A 51 -0.01 9.92 -14.95
N GLY A 52 -0.27 9.45 -16.17
CA GLY A 52 0.79 9.17 -17.15
C GLY A 52 1.40 7.77 -17.05
N ILE A 53 0.56 6.73 -16.98
CA ILE A 53 1.01 5.36 -17.28
C ILE A 53 1.72 5.31 -18.65
N GLY A 54 2.82 4.57 -18.78
CA GLY A 54 3.56 4.49 -20.05
C GLY A 54 2.71 4.06 -21.23
N SER A 55 2.06 2.91 -21.08
CA SER A 55 1.15 2.39 -22.11
C SER A 55 0.03 1.53 -21.52
N PHE A 56 -1.04 1.40 -22.29
CA PHE A 56 -2.10 0.46 -22.00
C PHE A 56 -2.56 -0.32 -23.24
N THR A 57 -3.11 -1.51 -23.01
CA THR A 57 -3.80 -2.29 -24.04
C THR A 57 -5.17 -2.70 -23.53
N ILE A 58 -6.24 -2.39 -24.28
CA ILE A 58 -7.59 -2.87 -23.98
C ILE A 58 -7.87 -4.16 -24.76
N VAL A 59 -8.30 -5.20 -24.06
CA VAL A 59 -8.78 -6.46 -24.65
C VAL A 59 -10.29 -6.53 -24.49
N ASP A 60 -11.03 -6.40 -25.59
CA ASP A 60 -12.48 -6.54 -25.58
C ASP A 60 -13.01 -6.99 -26.96
N GLY A 61 -13.66 -8.16 -26.98
CA GLY A 61 -14.29 -8.71 -28.17
C GLY A 61 -15.73 -8.22 -28.39
N HIS A 62 -16.31 -7.45 -27.47
CA HIS A 62 -17.71 -7.02 -27.55
C HIS A 62 -17.88 -5.78 -28.43
N LYS A 63 -19.09 -5.62 -28.94
CA LYS A 63 -19.52 -4.40 -29.61
C LYS A 63 -20.18 -3.47 -28.61
N VAL A 64 -20.05 -2.17 -28.83
CA VAL A 64 -20.74 -1.14 -28.05
C VAL A 64 -22.24 -1.29 -28.23
N SER A 65 -22.95 -1.42 -27.12
CA SER A 65 -24.40 -1.45 -27.03
C SER A 65 -24.98 -0.09 -26.61
N GLY A 66 -26.31 0.01 -26.56
CA GLY A 66 -26.98 1.23 -26.06
C GLY A 66 -26.79 1.46 -24.56
N GLU A 67 -26.73 0.39 -23.76
CA GLU A 67 -26.47 0.47 -22.32
C GLU A 67 -25.04 0.94 -22.04
N ASP A 68 -24.05 0.45 -22.80
CA ASP A 68 -22.66 0.89 -22.68
C ASP A 68 -22.53 2.41 -22.89
N VAL A 69 -23.20 2.97 -23.91
CA VAL A 69 -23.20 4.44 -24.14
C VAL A 69 -23.92 5.19 -23.04
N GLY A 70 -24.94 4.58 -22.43
CA GLY A 70 -25.73 5.20 -21.37
C GLY A 70 -24.97 5.37 -20.04
N ASN A 71 -23.96 4.54 -19.78
CA ASN A 71 -23.23 4.54 -18.51
C ASN A 71 -21.71 4.72 -18.62
N ASN A 72 -21.15 4.90 -19.82
CA ASN A 72 -19.71 5.03 -20.03
C ASN A 72 -19.35 6.39 -20.63
N PHE A 73 -18.55 7.18 -19.91
CA PHE A 73 -18.09 8.51 -20.35
C PHE A 73 -17.18 8.46 -21.59
N PHE A 74 -16.54 7.31 -21.84
CA PHE A 74 -15.62 7.07 -22.94
C PHE A 74 -16.25 6.28 -24.08
N LEU A 75 -17.57 6.36 -24.23
CA LEU A 75 -18.31 5.84 -25.39
C LEU A 75 -19.38 6.86 -25.81
N THR A 76 -19.55 7.06 -27.12
CA THR A 76 -20.57 7.98 -27.64
C THR A 76 -21.65 7.21 -28.40
N SER A 77 -22.79 7.86 -28.67
CA SER A 77 -23.84 7.25 -29.50
C SER A 77 -23.36 6.82 -30.89
N SER A 78 -22.32 7.48 -31.41
CA SER A 78 -21.70 7.11 -32.70
C SER A 78 -20.83 5.85 -32.61
N SER A 79 -20.51 5.39 -31.40
CA SER A 79 -19.74 4.18 -31.14
C SER A 79 -20.59 2.92 -31.20
N ILE A 80 -21.92 3.01 -31.11
CA ILE A 80 -22.84 1.85 -31.10
C ILE A 80 -22.57 0.95 -32.33
N GLY A 81 -22.35 -0.34 -32.06
CA GLY A 81 -22.05 -1.35 -33.07
C GLY A 81 -20.57 -1.46 -33.48
N LYS A 82 -19.71 -0.50 -33.11
CA LYS A 82 -18.25 -0.63 -33.23
C LYS A 82 -17.68 -1.53 -32.14
N ASN A 83 -16.42 -1.96 -32.29
CA ASN A 83 -15.72 -2.68 -31.22
C ASN A 83 -15.53 -1.78 -30.00
N ARG A 84 -15.80 -2.31 -28.80
CA ARG A 84 -15.75 -1.54 -27.54
C ARG A 84 -14.33 -1.19 -27.12
N ALA A 85 -13.35 -2.08 -27.32
CA ALA A 85 -11.94 -1.79 -27.03
C ALA A 85 -11.42 -0.65 -27.89
N GLN A 86 -11.69 -0.70 -29.20
CA GLN A 86 -11.31 0.36 -30.14
C GLN A 86 -11.91 1.70 -29.71
N ALA A 87 -13.24 1.77 -29.58
CA ALA A 87 -13.95 3.01 -29.31
C ALA A 87 -13.54 3.66 -27.97
N ALA A 88 -13.32 2.85 -26.93
CA ALA A 88 -12.87 3.36 -25.64
C ALA A 88 -11.41 3.84 -25.70
N THR A 89 -10.53 3.13 -26.42
CA THR A 89 -9.13 3.51 -26.59
C THR A 89 -9.01 4.88 -27.25
N GLU A 90 -9.80 5.14 -28.31
CA GLU A 90 -9.81 6.42 -29.02
C GLU A 90 -10.03 7.62 -28.08
N LEU A 91 -11.03 7.54 -27.19
CA LEU A 91 -11.37 8.63 -26.27
C LEU A 91 -10.46 8.70 -25.04
N LEU A 92 -10.00 7.56 -24.52
CA LEU A 92 -9.05 7.54 -23.40
C LEU A 92 -7.69 8.14 -23.81
N GLN A 93 -7.28 7.93 -25.06
CA GLN A 93 -6.05 8.47 -25.62
C GLN A 93 -6.02 10.01 -25.64
N GLU A 94 -7.18 10.67 -25.73
CA GLU A 94 -7.30 12.13 -25.69
C GLU A 94 -6.94 12.73 -24.32
N LEU A 95 -7.04 11.95 -23.24
CA LEU A 95 -6.76 12.42 -21.88
C LEU A 95 -5.29 12.80 -21.67
N ASN A 96 -4.38 12.10 -22.36
CA ASN A 96 -2.96 12.28 -22.15
C ASN A 96 -2.12 11.87 -23.38
N GLY A 97 -1.57 12.86 -24.09
CA GLY A 97 -0.70 12.64 -25.24
C GLY A 97 0.66 11.99 -24.93
N ASP A 98 1.03 11.86 -23.65
CA ASP A 98 2.27 11.18 -23.23
C ASP A 98 2.09 9.66 -23.07
N VAL A 99 0.85 9.15 -23.12
CA VAL A 99 0.51 7.74 -22.88
C VAL A 99 0.27 7.03 -24.21
N SER A 100 0.73 5.78 -24.37
CA SER A 100 0.43 4.99 -25.58
C SER A 100 -0.71 4.00 -25.36
N GLY A 101 -1.87 4.23 -25.99
CA GLY A 101 -3.03 3.34 -25.98
C GLY A 101 -3.06 2.39 -27.17
N ASN A 102 -3.37 1.12 -26.91
CA ASN A 102 -3.57 0.07 -27.91
C ASN A 102 -4.83 -0.74 -27.58
N PHE A 103 -5.31 -1.53 -28.54
CA PHE A 103 -6.44 -2.44 -28.31
C PHE A 103 -6.31 -3.76 -29.09
N VAL A 104 -7.06 -4.76 -28.63
CA VAL A 104 -7.24 -6.06 -29.26
C VAL A 104 -8.73 -6.40 -29.30
N GLU A 105 -9.25 -6.63 -30.51
CA GLU A 105 -10.67 -6.93 -30.76
C GLU A 105 -11.02 -8.41 -30.55
N GLU A 106 -10.47 -9.03 -29.51
CA GLU A 106 -10.71 -10.43 -29.15
C GLU A 106 -11.19 -10.57 -27.72
N SER A 107 -11.91 -11.67 -27.43
CA SER A 107 -12.26 -12.00 -26.05
C SER A 107 -11.04 -12.58 -25.32
N PRO A 108 -10.97 -12.41 -23.98
CA PRO A 108 -9.92 -13.03 -23.18
C PRO A 108 -9.85 -14.55 -23.37
N ASP A 109 -10.99 -15.25 -23.51
CA ASP A 109 -11.00 -16.70 -23.73
C ASP A 109 -10.31 -17.11 -25.04
N LYS A 110 -10.51 -16.36 -26.14
CA LYS A 110 -9.83 -16.63 -27.42
C LYS A 110 -8.32 -16.42 -27.31
N LEU A 111 -7.89 -15.38 -26.62
CA LEU A 111 -6.46 -15.15 -26.37
C LEU A 111 -5.87 -16.25 -25.49
N LEU A 112 -6.60 -16.72 -24.48
CA LEU A 112 -6.16 -17.84 -23.64
C LEU A 112 -6.10 -19.17 -24.41
N ASP A 113 -6.94 -19.35 -25.43
CA ASP A 113 -6.91 -20.53 -26.30
C ASP A 113 -5.73 -20.50 -27.27
N ASN A 114 -5.44 -19.34 -27.87
CA ASN A 114 -4.51 -19.21 -28.97
C ASN A 114 -3.09 -18.80 -28.55
N SER A 115 -2.97 -17.92 -27.55
CA SER A 115 -1.72 -17.25 -27.15
C SER A 115 -1.76 -16.78 -25.69
N PRO A 116 -1.82 -17.70 -24.69
CA PRO A 116 -1.88 -17.33 -23.27
C PRO A 116 -0.69 -16.46 -22.81
N GLU A 117 0.48 -16.63 -23.43
CA GLU A 117 1.68 -15.83 -23.21
C GLU A 117 1.54 -14.36 -23.57
N PHE A 118 0.49 -13.98 -24.33
CA PHE A 118 0.14 -12.60 -24.61
C PHE A 118 0.11 -11.74 -23.33
N PHE A 119 -0.37 -12.30 -22.22
CA PHE A 119 -0.51 -11.56 -20.98
C PHE A 119 0.79 -11.44 -20.17
N HIS A 120 1.86 -12.15 -20.54
CA HIS A 120 3.14 -12.14 -19.81
C HIS A 120 3.89 -10.81 -19.94
N ARG A 121 3.55 -10.01 -20.96
CA ARG A 121 4.24 -8.76 -21.30
C ARG A 121 3.83 -7.55 -20.47
N PHE A 122 2.79 -7.67 -19.65
CA PHE A 122 2.21 -6.54 -18.93
C PHE A 122 2.75 -6.44 -17.51
N SER A 123 2.93 -5.23 -17.02
CA SER A 123 3.28 -4.95 -15.63
C SER A 123 2.16 -5.33 -14.67
N LEU A 124 0.91 -5.23 -15.13
CA LEU A 124 -0.31 -5.58 -14.41
C LEU A 124 -1.43 -5.88 -15.40
N VAL A 125 -2.22 -6.92 -15.12
CA VAL A 125 -3.48 -7.20 -15.83
C VAL A 125 -4.65 -6.84 -14.94
N ILE A 126 -5.64 -6.13 -15.48
CA ILE A 126 -6.86 -5.72 -14.78
C ILE A 126 -8.05 -6.35 -15.50
N GLY A 127 -8.73 -7.29 -14.83
CA GLY A 127 -9.87 -8.02 -15.37
C GLY A 127 -11.19 -7.44 -14.88
N VAL A 128 -12.04 -6.95 -15.78
CA VAL A 128 -13.28 -6.25 -15.40
C VAL A 128 -14.51 -6.98 -15.92
N GLN A 129 -15.55 -7.14 -15.07
CA GLN A 129 -16.80 -7.84 -15.40
C GLN A 129 -16.58 -9.25 -16.01
N LEU A 130 -15.57 -9.98 -15.53
CA LEU A 130 -15.24 -11.32 -16.03
C LEU A 130 -16.14 -12.40 -15.39
N PRO A 131 -16.61 -13.40 -16.16
CA PRO A 131 -17.20 -14.61 -15.60
C PRO A 131 -16.16 -15.44 -14.81
N GLU A 132 -16.64 -16.22 -13.84
CA GLU A 132 -15.82 -17.09 -12.99
C GLU A 132 -14.87 -18.00 -13.78
N SER A 133 -15.38 -18.67 -14.81
CA SER A 133 -14.56 -19.56 -15.65
C SER A 133 -13.36 -18.84 -16.28
N THR A 134 -13.55 -17.59 -16.71
CA THR A 134 -12.55 -16.83 -17.45
C THR A 134 -11.49 -16.27 -16.51
N TYR A 135 -11.87 -15.64 -15.38
CA TYR A 135 -10.88 -15.10 -14.46
C TYR A 135 -10.11 -16.19 -13.69
N LEU A 136 -10.71 -17.37 -13.45
CA LEU A 136 -9.98 -18.50 -12.86
C LEU A 136 -8.93 -19.04 -13.83
N ARG A 137 -9.29 -19.21 -15.10
CA ARG A 137 -8.36 -19.66 -16.14
C ARG A 137 -7.24 -18.65 -16.37
N LEU A 138 -7.58 -17.37 -16.53
CA LEU A 138 -6.60 -16.30 -16.67
C LEU A 138 -5.70 -16.20 -15.43
N GLY A 139 -6.28 -16.23 -14.23
CA GLY A 139 -5.54 -16.14 -12.98
C GLY A 139 -4.52 -17.26 -12.81
N SER A 140 -4.82 -18.49 -13.29
CA SER A 140 -3.83 -19.58 -13.30
C SER A 140 -2.65 -19.27 -14.23
N VAL A 141 -2.89 -18.74 -15.44
CA VAL A 141 -1.82 -18.37 -16.38
C VAL A 141 -0.94 -17.25 -15.79
N LEU A 142 -1.57 -16.19 -15.26
CA LEU A 142 -0.86 -15.05 -14.69
C LEU A 142 -0.09 -15.41 -13.42
N TRP A 143 -0.66 -16.29 -12.58
CA TRP A 143 0.01 -16.79 -11.39
C TRP A 143 1.30 -17.51 -11.76
N GLU A 144 1.27 -18.46 -12.71
CA GLU A 144 2.48 -19.17 -13.15
C GLU A 144 3.52 -18.22 -13.75
N ALA A 145 3.08 -17.22 -14.52
CA ALA A 145 3.95 -16.22 -15.12
C ALA A 145 4.49 -15.17 -14.12
N GLY A 146 3.95 -15.11 -12.90
CA GLY A 146 4.31 -14.08 -11.91
C GLY A 146 3.80 -12.68 -12.25
N VAL A 147 2.79 -12.57 -13.12
CA VAL A 147 2.18 -11.30 -13.50
C VAL A 147 1.08 -10.92 -12.50
N PRO A 148 1.12 -9.72 -11.89
CA PRO A 148 0.06 -9.24 -11.02
C PRO A 148 -1.30 -9.21 -11.74
N PHE A 149 -2.35 -9.63 -11.03
CA PHE A 149 -3.72 -9.63 -11.56
C PHE A 149 -4.67 -8.92 -10.59
N LEU A 150 -5.44 -7.96 -11.09
CA LEU A 150 -6.47 -7.27 -10.34
C LEU A 150 -7.83 -7.53 -10.97
N ILE A 151 -8.71 -8.26 -10.28
CA ILE A 151 -10.09 -8.46 -10.74
C ILE A 151 -10.95 -7.35 -10.16
N CYS A 152 -11.79 -6.74 -10.98
CA CYS A 152 -12.76 -5.73 -10.56
C CYS A 152 -14.14 -6.10 -11.09
N ARG A 153 -15.16 -5.92 -10.25
CA ARG A 153 -16.55 -6.13 -10.65
C ARG A 153 -17.46 -5.12 -9.98
N THR A 154 -18.35 -4.54 -10.76
CA THR A 154 -19.49 -3.76 -10.30
C THR A 154 -20.77 -4.54 -10.58
N TYR A 155 -21.55 -4.82 -9.54
CA TYR A 155 -22.81 -5.54 -9.64
C TYR A 155 -23.88 -4.82 -8.83
N GLY A 156 -24.72 -4.04 -9.51
CA GLY A 156 -25.64 -3.11 -8.86
C GLY A 156 -24.91 -2.12 -7.97
N LEU A 157 -25.28 -2.07 -6.70
CA LEU A 157 -24.65 -1.17 -5.71
C LEU A 157 -23.42 -1.78 -5.01
N ILE A 158 -22.85 -2.86 -5.55
CA ILE A 158 -21.71 -3.56 -4.97
C ILE A 158 -20.47 -3.37 -5.87
N GLY A 159 -19.37 -2.95 -5.25
CA GLY A 159 -18.03 -3.00 -5.84
C GLY A 159 -17.23 -4.15 -5.25
N TYR A 160 -16.55 -4.91 -6.11
CA TYR A 160 -15.68 -6.02 -5.74
C TYR A 160 -14.32 -5.83 -6.39
N MET A 161 -13.25 -6.02 -5.62
CA MET A 161 -11.88 -5.99 -6.10
C MET A 161 -11.07 -7.12 -5.47
N ARG A 162 -10.26 -7.79 -6.28
CA ARG A 162 -9.42 -8.91 -5.85
C ARG A 162 -8.03 -8.78 -6.41
N LEU A 163 -7.04 -8.58 -5.53
CA LEU A 163 -5.63 -8.47 -5.90
C LEU A 163 -4.92 -9.82 -5.77
N ILE A 164 -4.36 -10.32 -6.86
CA ILE A 164 -3.61 -11.57 -6.90
C ILE A 164 -2.16 -11.26 -7.25
N VAL A 165 -1.29 -11.41 -6.27
CA VAL A 165 0.17 -11.28 -6.40
C VAL A 165 0.85 -12.30 -5.49
N LYS A 166 1.79 -13.08 -6.05
CA LYS A 166 2.55 -14.09 -5.30
C LYS A 166 3.33 -13.45 -4.15
N GLU A 167 4.05 -12.39 -4.46
CA GLU A 167 4.81 -11.60 -3.52
C GLU A 167 4.96 -10.18 -4.06
N HIS A 168 4.62 -9.19 -3.24
CA HIS A 168 4.81 -7.78 -3.54
C HIS A 168 5.58 -7.14 -2.38
N THR A 169 6.80 -6.70 -2.67
CA THR A 169 7.71 -6.11 -1.70
C THR A 169 7.71 -4.59 -1.82
N VAL A 170 7.60 -3.91 -0.68
CA VAL A 170 7.50 -2.44 -0.59
C VAL A 170 8.56 -1.93 0.38
N VAL A 171 9.38 -1.01 -0.11
CA VAL A 171 10.38 -0.29 0.71
C VAL A 171 9.77 1.01 1.24
N GLU A 172 9.21 1.83 0.35
CA GLU A 172 8.56 3.09 0.71
C GLU A 172 7.07 2.88 0.97
N SER A 173 6.75 2.38 2.17
CA SER A 173 5.36 2.13 2.56
C SER A 173 4.57 3.39 2.95
N HIS A 174 5.24 4.54 3.06
CA HIS A 174 4.67 5.85 3.42
C HIS A 174 3.71 5.80 4.61
N PRO A 175 4.21 5.45 5.82
CA PRO A 175 3.35 5.39 7.01
C PRO A 175 2.82 6.78 7.38
N ASP A 176 1.51 6.92 7.59
CA ASP A 176 0.87 8.20 7.95
C ASP A 176 1.44 8.81 9.23
N ASN A 177 1.69 7.96 10.23
CA ASN A 177 2.26 8.35 11.52
C ASN A 177 3.32 7.32 11.91
N ALA A 178 4.57 7.77 12.03
CA ALA A 178 5.66 6.95 12.51
C ALA A 178 6.31 7.60 13.73
N LEU A 179 6.80 6.77 14.65
CA LEU A 179 7.67 7.25 15.72
C LEU A 179 9.02 7.68 15.11
N GLU A 180 9.58 8.75 15.66
CA GLU A 180 10.89 9.24 15.27
C GLU A 180 12.01 8.35 15.81
N ASP A 181 13.08 8.19 15.02
CA ASP A 181 14.26 7.40 15.37
C ASP A 181 15.28 8.27 16.13
N LEU A 182 14.89 8.77 17.30
CA LEU A 182 15.68 9.76 18.04
C LEU A 182 16.87 9.14 18.79
N ARG A 183 16.89 7.83 19.03
CA ARG A 183 17.97 7.12 19.74
C ARG A 183 18.30 7.68 21.12
N LEU A 184 17.36 8.35 21.81
CA LEU A 184 17.62 8.89 23.15
C LEU A 184 17.75 7.80 24.22
N ASP A 185 17.11 6.64 24.01
CA ASP A 185 17.24 5.46 24.86
C ASP A 185 18.57 4.72 24.63
N GLN A 186 19.07 4.72 23.40
CA GLN A 186 20.33 4.07 22.99
C GLN A 186 21.18 5.00 22.11
N PRO A 187 21.75 6.07 22.68
CA PRO A 187 22.44 7.08 21.88
C PRO A 187 23.75 6.54 21.32
N PHE A 188 23.98 6.79 20.04
CA PHE A 188 25.25 6.48 19.37
C PHE A 188 26.34 7.49 19.79
N THR A 189 27.60 7.12 19.59
CA THR A 189 28.77 7.85 20.10
C THR A 189 28.76 9.33 19.72
N GLU A 190 28.50 9.65 18.46
CA GLU A 190 28.47 11.04 17.98
C GLU A 190 27.32 11.85 18.57
N LEU A 191 26.17 11.24 18.84
CA LEU A 191 25.05 11.89 19.53
C LEU A 191 25.40 12.19 20.99
N LYS A 192 26.03 11.25 21.69
CA LYS A 192 26.50 11.46 23.07
C LYS A 192 27.47 12.64 23.14
N HIS A 193 28.51 12.65 22.31
CA HIS A 193 29.47 13.75 22.27
C HIS A 193 28.80 15.09 21.90
N HIS A 194 27.81 15.08 21.01
CA HIS A 194 27.08 16.29 20.67
C HIS A 194 26.26 16.83 21.84
N VAL A 195 25.58 15.95 22.59
CA VAL A 195 24.85 16.34 23.81
C VAL A 195 25.82 16.89 24.86
N GLU A 196 26.96 16.26 25.09
CA GLU A 196 27.99 16.71 26.05
C GLU A 196 28.46 18.16 25.81
N CYS A 197 28.42 18.66 24.58
CA CYS A 197 28.81 20.03 24.23
C CYS A 197 27.85 21.12 24.76
N TYR A 198 26.66 20.75 25.24
CA TYR A 198 25.69 21.69 25.82
C TYR A 198 25.83 21.74 27.34
N ASP A 199 25.89 22.95 27.89
CA ASP A 199 25.85 23.21 29.33
C ASP A 199 24.64 24.09 29.64
N LEU A 200 23.49 23.45 29.92
CA LEU A 200 22.23 24.18 30.14
C LEU A 200 22.27 25.09 31.38
N ASP A 201 23.10 24.76 32.37
CA ASP A 201 23.15 25.50 33.64
C ASP A 201 23.87 26.85 33.50
N ASN A 202 24.77 26.98 32.51
CA ASN A 202 25.62 28.17 32.32
C ASN A 202 25.36 28.91 30.99
N MET A 203 24.30 28.57 30.26
CA MET A 203 23.94 29.23 29.00
C MET A 203 23.30 30.61 29.22
N GLU A 204 23.52 31.53 28.28
CA GLU A 204 22.76 32.78 28.23
C GLU A 204 21.27 32.49 27.98
N LYS A 205 20.39 33.32 28.53
CA LYS A 205 18.92 33.16 28.42
C LYS A 205 18.45 32.88 26.99
N LYS A 206 18.98 33.64 26.01
CA LYS A 206 18.63 33.47 24.60
C LYS A 206 19.09 32.13 24.05
N ASP A 207 20.25 31.64 24.47
CA ASP A 207 20.77 30.37 24.01
C ASP A 207 20.04 29.18 24.64
N HIS A 208 19.66 29.32 25.91
CA HIS A 208 18.87 28.36 26.65
C HIS A 208 17.48 28.16 25.99
N SER A 209 16.76 29.25 25.70
CA SER A 209 15.42 29.22 25.09
C SER A 209 15.38 28.78 23.62
N HIS A 210 16.54 28.74 22.94
CA HIS A 210 16.68 28.29 21.55
C HIS A 210 17.47 26.97 21.43
N THR A 211 17.56 26.20 22.51
CA THR A 211 18.18 24.87 22.47
C THR A 211 17.17 23.84 21.98
N PRO A 212 17.52 22.99 20.99
CA PRO A 212 16.64 21.94 20.49
C PRO A 212 16.05 21.07 21.61
N TRP A 213 14.75 20.80 21.58
CA TRP A 213 14.09 20.05 22.66
C TRP A 213 14.66 18.63 22.83
N ILE A 214 15.19 18.02 21.76
CA ILE A 214 15.90 16.73 21.83
C ILE A 214 17.11 16.80 22.77
N ILE A 215 17.87 17.91 22.72
CA ILE A 215 19.01 18.15 23.61
C ILE A 215 18.54 18.37 25.04
N VAL A 216 17.46 19.13 25.22
CA VAL A 216 16.84 19.33 26.55
C VAL A 216 16.48 17.96 27.15
N VAL A 217 15.73 17.13 26.43
CA VAL A 217 15.37 15.78 26.90
C VAL A 217 16.61 14.94 27.19
N ALA A 218 17.61 14.94 26.30
CA ALA A 218 18.85 14.17 26.50
C ALA A 218 19.60 14.57 27.78
N LYS A 219 19.73 15.88 28.05
CA LYS A 219 20.39 16.40 29.26
C LYS A 219 19.68 16.06 30.54
N TYR A 220 18.36 16.24 30.57
CA TYR A 220 17.59 15.83 31.74
C TYR A 220 17.58 14.31 31.90
N LEU A 221 17.71 13.55 30.82
CA LEU A 221 17.82 12.10 30.88
C LEU A 221 19.17 11.64 31.48
N GLU A 222 20.28 12.31 31.18
CA GLU A 222 21.57 12.09 31.86
C GLU A 222 21.43 12.32 33.38
N LYS A 223 20.74 13.40 33.78
CA LYS A 223 20.45 13.69 35.19
C LYS A 223 19.58 12.60 35.82
N TRP A 224 18.49 12.22 35.16
CA TRP A 224 17.61 11.15 35.61
C TRP A 224 18.34 9.82 35.81
N TYR A 225 19.23 9.45 34.88
CA TYR A 225 20.02 8.23 34.97
C TYR A 225 20.93 8.18 36.19
N SER A 226 21.49 9.32 36.60
CA SER A 226 22.33 9.42 37.80
C SER A 226 21.54 9.12 39.09
N GLU A 227 20.25 9.45 39.11
CA GLU A 227 19.37 9.28 40.27
C GLU A 227 18.64 7.92 40.26
N HIS A 228 18.50 7.28 39.09
CA HIS A 228 17.65 6.10 38.89
C HIS A 228 18.40 4.89 38.30
N ASN A 229 19.68 4.72 38.65
CA ASN A 229 20.51 3.57 38.24
C ASN A 229 20.50 3.31 36.72
N SER A 230 20.61 4.36 35.91
CA SER A 230 20.61 4.28 34.44
C SER A 230 19.35 3.66 33.83
N GLN A 231 18.19 3.76 34.50
CA GLN A 231 16.91 3.30 33.96
C GLN A 231 16.08 4.44 33.37
N LEU A 232 15.48 4.20 32.20
CA LEU A 232 14.55 5.12 31.55
C LEU A 232 13.25 5.27 32.36
N PRO A 233 12.56 6.42 32.28
CA PRO A 233 11.18 6.55 32.72
C PRO A 233 10.25 5.61 31.92
N LYS A 234 9.68 4.59 32.56
CA LYS A 234 8.87 3.55 31.90
C LYS A 234 7.38 3.82 32.03
N ASN A 235 6.91 3.98 33.27
CA ASN A 235 5.47 4.10 33.54
C ASN A 235 5.02 5.57 33.55
N TYR A 236 3.71 5.79 33.58
CA TYR A 236 3.13 7.14 33.57
C TYR A 236 3.66 8.02 34.72
N LYS A 237 3.81 7.44 35.91
CA LYS A 237 4.28 8.17 37.11
C LYS A 237 5.73 8.62 36.95
N GLU A 238 6.61 7.76 36.45
CA GLU A 238 8.00 8.09 36.17
C GLU A 238 8.12 9.11 35.04
N LYS A 239 7.37 8.94 33.95
CA LYS A 239 7.34 9.92 32.85
C LYS A 239 6.84 11.28 33.33
N GLU A 240 5.87 11.31 34.24
CA GLU A 240 5.41 12.57 34.84
C GLU A 240 6.46 13.19 35.76
N ALA A 241 7.12 12.40 36.61
CA ALA A 241 8.24 12.89 37.41
C ALA A 241 9.37 13.46 36.52
N PHE A 242 9.65 12.81 35.40
CA PHE A 242 10.63 13.29 34.42
C PHE A 242 10.19 14.60 33.74
N ARG A 243 8.90 14.77 33.43
CA ARG A 243 8.37 16.08 32.95
C ARG A 243 8.55 17.17 33.99
N GLN A 244 8.29 16.88 35.27
CA GLN A 244 8.51 17.86 36.34
C GLN A 244 9.99 18.20 36.50
N LEU A 245 10.88 17.22 36.30
CA LEU A 245 12.33 17.45 36.29
C LEU A 245 12.75 18.41 35.16
N ILE A 246 12.24 18.22 33.95
CA ILE A 246 12.49 19.15 32.83
C ILE A 246 11.89 20.53 33.14
N ARG A 247 10.65 20.59 33.65
CA ARG A 247 9.97 21.85 33.98
C ARG A 247 10.71 22.67 35.03
N ALA A 248 11.35 22.02 36.00
CA ALA A 248 12.19 22.68 37.00
C ALA A 248 13.46 23.32 36.39
N GLY A 249 13.78 22.98 35.14
CA GLY A 249 14.86 23.55 34.36
C GLY A 249 14.56 24.90 33.70
N ILE A 250 13.29 25.29 33.62
CA ILE A 250 12.89 26.56 32.99
C ILE A 250 13.43 27.72 33.82
N LEU A 251 14.10 28.67 33.16
CA LEU A 251 14.67 29.84 33.83
C LEU A 251 13.56 30.67 34.51
N THR A 252 13.88 31.35 35.61
CA THR A 252 12.95 32.28 36.28
C THR A 252 13.38 33.71 36.06
N ASN A 253 12.39 34.60 35.96
CA ASN A 253 12.65 36.04 35.87
C ASN A 253 12.99 36.64 37.25
N GLU A 254 13.29 37.94 37.27
CA GLU A 254 13.61 38.69 38.50
C GLU A 254 12.52 38.62 39.59
N ASN A 255 11.27 38.33 39.19
CA ASN A 255 10.12 38.19 40.09
C ASN A 255 9.91 36.75 40.58
N GLY A 256 10.78 35.81 40.21
CA GLY A 256 10.71 34.39 40.57
C GLY A 256 9.63 33.60 39.81
N THR A 257 9.02 34.16 38.76
CA THR A 257 8.09 33.42 37.90
C THR A 257 8.85 32.74 36.75
N PRO A 258 8.50 31.51 36.36
CA PRO A 258 9.09 30.85 35.20
C PRO A 258 8.96 31.72 33.94
N GLU A 259 10.03 31.75 33.16
CA GLU A 259 10.06 32.33 31.82
C GLU A 259 9.25 31.47 30.84
N ASP A 260 8.81 32.08 29.75
CA ASP A 260 8.06 31.39 28.70
C ASP A 260 9.03 30.78 27.69
N GLU A 261 9.46 29.53 27.95
CA GLU A 261 10.42 28.81 27.13
C GLU A 261 9.74 27.69 26.32
N GLU A 262 9.33 28.02 25.11
CA GLU A 262 8.58 27.11 24.24
C GLU A 262 9.33 25.81 23.93
N ASN A 263 10.66 25.83 23.85
CA ASN A 263 11.48 24.64 23.62
C ASN A 263 11.43 23.63 24.79
N PHE A 264 11.32 24.11 26.03
CA PHE A 264 11.11 23.26 27.21
C PHE A 264 9.69 22.69 27.25
N GLU A 265 8.69 23.49 26.91
CA GLU A 265 7.31 22.99 26.77
C GLU A 265 7.18 21.95 25.65
N GLU A 266 7.90 22.14 24.54
CA GLU A 266 8.02 21.15 23.46
C GLU A 266 8.70 19.86 23.95
N ALA A 267 9.78 19.97 24.74
CA ALA A 267 10.45 18.81 25.36
C ALA A 267 9.49 18.02 26.25
N ILE A 268 8.75 18.70 27.12
CA ILE A 268 7.77 18.11 28.06
C ILE A 268 6.67 17.36 27.31
N LYS A 269 6.12 17.96 26.24
CA LYS A 269 5.10 17.34 25.38
C LYS A 269 5.63 16.07 24.70
N ASN A 270 6.88 16.11 24.23
CA ASN A 270 7.48 15.00 23.49
C ASN A 270 8.05 13.87 24.36
N VAL A 271 8.10 13.98 25.70
CA VAL A 271 8.57 12.90 26.60
C VAL A 271 7.90 11.54 26.31
N ASN A 272 6.62 11.54 25.95
CA ASN A 272 5.89 10.29 25.70
C ASN A 272 6.40 9.54 24.47
N THR A 273 6.75 10.26 23.41
CA THR A 273 7.15 9.71 22.11
C THR A 273 8.67 9.56 22.00
N ALA A 274 9.43 10.47 22.61
CA ALA A 274 10.88 10.54 22.52
C ALA A 274 11.62 9.44 23.30
N LEU A 275 10.99 8.92 24.36
CA LEU A 275 11.55 7.86 25.22
C LEU A 275 11.04 6.47 24.87
N ASN A 276 10.50 6.29 23.65
CA ASN A 276 10.12 4.95 23.19
C ASN A 276 11.37 4.11 22.93
N PRO A 277 11.40 2.83 23.38
CA PRO A 277 12.55 1.97 23.14
C PRO A 277 12.82 1.78 21.65
N THR A 278 14.07 2.02 21.25
CA THR A 278 14.59 1.67 19.93
C THR A 278 14.59 0.15 19.82
N LYS A 279 13.85 -0.38 18.85
CA LYS A 279 13.75 -1.80 18.55
C LYS A 279 13.39 -2.03 17.09
N VAL A 280 13.72 -3.22 16.58
CA VAL A 280 13.25 -3.67 15.27
C VAL A 280 11.73 -3.91 15.33
N PRO A 281 10.93 -3.33 14.42
CA PRO A 281 9.49 -3.60 14.34
C PRO A 281 9.20 -5.05 13.95
N SER A 282 8.07 -5.59 14.41
CA SER A 282 7.71 -7.01 14.15
C SER A 282 7.62 -7.34 12.66
N GLY A 283 7.09 -6.44 11.84
CA GLY A 283 7.03 -6.65 10.39
C GLY A 283 8.42 -6.75 9.74
N THR A 284 9.40 -5.99 10.21
CA THR A 284 10.79 -6.10 9.74
C THR A 284 11.45 -7.39 10.26
N GLU A 285 11.17 -7.79 11.50
CA GLU A 285 11.63 -9.08 12.03
C GLU A 285 11.08 -10.26 11.21
N GLU A 286 9.80 -10.24 10.85
CA GLU A 286 9.21 -11.27 9.98
C GLU A 286 9.93 -11.36 8.63
N ILE A 287 10.33 -10.23 8.05
CA ILE A 287 11.13 -10.17 6.82
C ILE A 287 12.53 -10.75 7.05
N PHE A 288 13.21 -10.42 8.15
CA PHE A 288 14.54 -10.96 8.44
C PHE A 288 14.56 -12.46 8.69
N ASN A 289 13.46 -13.00 9.20
CA ASN A 289 13.27 -14.41 9.50
C ASN A 289 12.63 -15.19 8.33
N ALA A 290 12.29 -14.53 7.23
CA ALA A 290 11.75 -15.18 6.05
C ALA A 290 12.82 -16.00 5.32
N GLU A 291 12.44 -17.15 4.76
CA GLU A 291 13.33 -18.03 4.01
C GLU A 291 14.02 -17.30 2.85
N GLN A 292 13.29 -16.39 2.18
CA GLN A 292 13.83 -15.57 1.09
C GLN A 292 14.95 -14.63 1.53
N CYS A 293 14.93 -14.19 2.81
CA CYS A 293 15.99 -13.39 3.40
C CYS A 293 17.14 -14.27 3.89
N GLU A 294 16.86 -15.47 4.40
CA GLU A 294 17.88 -16.39 4.88
C GLU A 294 18.72 -16.99 3.74
N ASN A 295 18.06 -17.47 2.70
CA ASN A 295 18.67 -18.25 1.62
C ASN A 295 18.77 -17.43 0.33
N ILE A 296 19.79 -16.56 0.26
CA ILE A 296 20.04 -15.73 -0.91
C ILE A 296 20.68 -16.54 -2.02
N THR A 297 20.18 -16.37 -3.25
CA THR A 297 20.64 -17.08 -4.45
C THR A 297 20.91 -16.08 -5.58
N SER A 298 21.47 -16.57 -6.69
CA SER A 298 21.63 -15.79 -7.91
C SER A 298 20.30 -15.35 -8.56
N GLN A 299 19.15 -15.85 -8.10
CA GLN A 299 17.82 -15.45 -8.58
C GLN A 299 17.09 -14.54 -7.59
N SER A 300 17.61 -14.33 -6.37
CA SER A 300 16.92 -13.55 -5.34
C SER A 300 16.76 -12.07 -5.73
N PRO A 301 15.55 -11.48 -5.66
CA PRO A 301 15.32 -10.06 -5.95
C PRO A 301 16.15 -9.12 -5.06
N SER A 302 16.44 -7.91 -5.55
CA SER A 302 17.26 -6.91 -4.82
C SER A 302 16.70 -6.58 -3.44
N PHE A 303 15.37 -6.57 -3.27
CA PHE A 303 14.73 -6.38 -1.96
C PHE A 303 15.25 -7.35 -0.90
N TRP A 304 15.29 -8.65 -1.21
CA TRP A 304 15.73 -9.69 -0.26
C TRP A 304 17.23 -9.65 -0.02
N VAL A 305 18.02 -9.31 -1.04
CA VAL A 305 19.46 -9.11 -0.91
C VAL A 305 19.76 -7.95 0.06
N ILE A 306 19.09 -6.81 -0.11
CA ILE A 306 19.28 -5.66 0.80
C ILE A 306 18.74 -5.98 2.20
N ALA A 307 17.58 -6.65 2.30
CA ALA A 307 17.03 -7.08 3.58
C ALA A 307 18.03 -7.96 4.37
N HIS A 308 18.72 -8.88 3.70
CA HIS A 308 19.78 -9.69 4.30
C HIS A 308 20.95 -8.81 4.77
N GLY A 309 21.43 -7.88 3.93
CA GLY A 309 22.50 -6.96 4.31
C GLY A 309 22.15 -6.09 5.51
N VAL A 310 20.90 -5.62 5.61
CA VAL A 310 20.42 -4.89 6.80
C VAL A 310 20.35 -5.81 8.02
N ARG A 311 19.88 -7.06 7.86
CA ARG A 311 19.85 -8.04 8.95
C ARG A 311 21.25 -8.31 9.51
N ASP A 312 22.24 -8.43 8.64
CA ASP A 312 23.63 -8.63 9.05
C ASP A 312 24.18 -7.39 9.76
N PHE A 313 23.85 -6.18 9.28
CA PHE A 313 24.14 -4.96 10.01
C PHE A 313 23.53 -4.99 11.42
N VAL A 314 22.24 -5.34 11.56
CA VAL A 314 21.56 -5.41 12.87
C VAL A 314 22.29 -6.34 13.83
N ARG A 315 22.73 -7.51 13.34
CA ARG A 315 23.41 -8.53 14.15
C ARG A 315 24.84 -8.16 14.55
N ASN A 316 25.53 -7.36 13.73
CA ASN A 316 26.94 -7.06 13.90
C ASN A 316 27.16 -5.60 14.39
N GLU A 317 27.05 -4.61 13.51
CA GLU A 317 27.38 -3.21 13.84
C GLU A 317 26.23 -2.43 14.52
N GLY A 318 24.99 -2.85 14.26
CA GLY A 318 23.77 -2.22 14.76
C GLY A 318 23.45 -2.53 16.22
N ASN A 319 24.13 -3.50 16.83
CA ASN A 319 23.89 -3.96 18.21
C ASN A 319 22.42 -4.31 18.48
N GLY A 320 21.77 -5.00 17.54
CA GLY A 320 20.35 -5.37 17.61
C GLY A 320 19.39 -4.27 17.14
N ASN A 321 19.89 -3.14 16.62
CA ASN A 321 19.07 -2.06 16.07
C ASN A 321 19.26 -1.89 14.57
N LEU A 322 18.21 -1.37 13.92
CA LEU A 322 18.25 -0.97 12.52
C LEU A 322 19.24 0.19 12.28
N PRO A 323 19.68 0.41 11.02
CA PRO A 323 20.38 1.64 10.63
C PRO A 323 19.63 2.89 11.09
N VAL A 324 20.36 3.95 11.48
CA VAL A 324 19.73 5.22 11.87
C VAL A 324 19.01 5.84 10.67
N ARG A 325 17.76 6.29 10.86
CA ARG A 325 16.94 6.89 9.79
C ARG A 325 17.57 8.15 9.17
N GLY A 326 18.23 8.95 9.99
CA GLY A 326 18.96 10.16 9.58
C GLY A 326 18.13 11.45 9.50
N THR A 327 16.85 11.39 9.89
CA THR A 327 15.96 12.56 9.96
C THR A 327 15.48 12.79 11.38
N ILE A 328 15.24 14.06 11.71
CA ILE A 328 14.64 14.50 12.98
C ILE A 328 13.49 15.48 12.65
N PRO A 329 12.46 15.59 13.51
CA PRO A 329 11.35 16.51 13.28
C PRO A 329 11.82 17.97 13.38
N ASP A 330 11.01 18.88 12.86
CA ASP A 330 11.20 20.31 13.10
C ASP A 330 11.00 20.63 14.60
N MET A 331 11.63 21.69 15.09
CA MET A 331 11.55 22.12 16.49
C MET A 331 11.98 23.55 16.71
N ILE A 332 11.55 24.13 17.83
CA ILE A 332 11.94 25.47 18.25
C ILE A 332 13.41 25.45 18.69
N ALA A 333 14.28 26.00 17.84
CA ALA A 333 15.71 26.09 18.08
C ALA A 333 16.36 27.20 17.23
N ASP A 334 17.57 27.58 17.61
CA ASP A 334 18.44 28.38 16.74
C ASP A 334 18.83 27.57 15.50
N SER A 335 18.87 28.22 14.33
CA SER A 335 19.13 27.55 13.05
C SER A 335 20.45 26.79 13.03
N ASP A 336 21.51 27.33 13.64
CA ASP A 336 22.82 26.68 13.66
C ASP A 336 22.80 25.46 14.59
N LYS A 337 22.12 25.55 15.75
CA LYS A 337 21.96 24.43 16.68
C LYS A 337 21.15 23.29 16.05
N PHE A 338 20.04 23.62 15.39
CA PHE A 338 19.22 22.65 14.68
C PHE A 338 19.98 21.96 13.55
N ILE A 339 20.65 22.72 12.68
CA ILE A 339 21.42 22.16 11.55
C ILE A 339 22.57 21.27 12.05
N LYS A 340 23.27 21.67 13.12
CA LYS A 340 24.33 20.83 13.72
C LYS A 340 23.76 19.51 14.24
N LEU A 341 22.66 19.53 14.98
CA LEU A 341 22.00 18.31 15.46
C LEU A 341 21.52 17.44 14.29
N GLN A 342 20.87 18.02 13.28
CA GLN A 342 20.41 17.31 12.09
C GLN A 342 21.58 16.61 11.37
N ASN A 343 22.72 17.28 11.22
CA ASN A 343 23.91 16.70 10.59
C ASN A 343 24.45 15.49 11.36
N VAL A 344 24.37 15.47 12.70
CA VAL A 344 24.80 14.32 13.51
C VAL A 344 24.01 13.05 13.13
N TYR A 345 22.69 13.14 12.99
CA TYR A 345 21.86 12.02 12.55
C TYR A 345 22.09 11.67 11.08
N ARG A 346 22.19 12.67 10.21
CA ARG A 346 22.42 12.46 8.77
C ARG A 346 23.74 11.74 8.52
N ASP A 347 24.82 12.18 9.14
CA ASP A 347 26.14 11.60 8.96
C ASP A 347 26.21 10.19 9.54
N LYS A 348 25.52 9.93 10.66
CA LYS A 348 25.37 8.56 11.19
C LYS A 348 24.60 7.65 10.24
N ALA A 349 23.49 8.11 9.67
CA ALA A 349 22.73 7.35 8.68
C ALA A 349 23.55 7.02 7.42
N MET A 350 24.37 7.96 6.94
CA MET A 350 25.30 7.72 5.83
C MET A 350 26.35 6.66 6.18
N LYS A 351 26.91 6.70 7.40
CA LYS A 351 27.85 5.67 7.87
C LYS A 351 27.20 4.30 7.95
N ASP A 352 25.99 4.20 8.50
CA ASP A 352 25.26 2.93 8.62
C ASP A 352 24.92 2.35 7.24
N ALA A 353 24.41 3.18 6.32
CA ALA A 353 24.13 2.76 4.96
C ALA A 353 25.38 2.29 4.20
N ALA A 354 26.55 2.90 4.44
CA ALA A 354 27.81 2.45 3.86
C ALA A 354 28.26 1.09 4.40
N VAL A 355 27.97 0.77 5.67
CA VAL A 355 28.22 -0.57 6.23
C VAL A 355 27.27 -1.59 5.62
N VAL A 356 25.98 -1.27 5.52
CA VAL A 356 25.00 -2.14 4.84
C VAL A 356 25.41 -2.39 3.38
N SER A 357 25.91 -1.37 2.68
CA SER A 357 26.39 -1.52 1.30
C SER A 357 27.51 -2.54 1.18
N LYS A 358 28.47 -2.55 2.12
CA LYS A 358 29.54 -3.56 2.15
C LYS A 358 29.01 -4.99 2.37
N HIS A 359 28.01 -5.16 3.25
CA HIS A 359 27.36 -6.46 3.45
C HIS A 359 26.66 -6.93 2.17
N VAL A 360 25.94 -6.03 1.50
CA VAL A 360 25.27 -6.30 0.21
C VAL A 360 26.28 -6.67 -0.88
N GLU A 361 27.38 -5.92 -1.03
CA GLU A 361 28.43 -6.20 -2.01
C GLU A 361 29.08 -7.58 -1.78
N ALA A 362 29.42 -7.91 -0.53
CA ALA A 362 29.98 -9.22 -0.18
C ALA A 362 28.99 -10.35 -0.47
N LEU A 363 27.71 -10.14 -0.18
CA LEU A 363 26.64 -11.09 -0.45
C LEU A 363 26.45 -11.32 -1.95
N LEU A 364 26.38 -10.26 -2.77
CA LEU A 364 26.28 -10.34 -4.23
C LEU A 364 27.45 -11.13 -4.83
N GLN A 365 28.68 -10.85 -4.37
CA GLN A 365 29.88 -11.59 -4.78
C GLN A 365 29.78 -13.08 -4.45
N SER A 366 29.27 -13.43 -3.25
CA SER A 366 29.16 -14.82 -2.81
C SER A 366 28.15 -15.64 -3.64
N VAL A 367 27.11 -15.01 -4.17
CA VAL A 367 26.09 -15.65 -5.03
C VAL A 367 26.34 -15.47 -6.52
N GLY A 368 27.49 -14.88 -6.89
CA GLY A 368 27.89 -14.66 -8.29
C GLY A 368 27.04 -13.63 -9.03
N LYS A 369 26.43 -12.67 -8.32
CA LYS A 369 25.75 -11.50 -8.91
C LYS A 369 26.73 -10.33 -9.07
N PRO A 370 26.60 -9.53 -10.15
CA PRO A 370 27.41 -8.33 -10.31
C PRO A 370 27.10 -7.32 -9.20
N PRO A 371 28.12 -6.65 -8.59
CA PRO A 371 27.90 -5.64 -7.56
C PRO A 371 26.97 -4.50 -8.00
N GLU A 372 26.93 -4.20 -9.31
CA GLU A 372 26.09 -3.16 -9.90
C GLU A 372 24.61 -3.54 -9.98
N SER A 373 24.21 -4.75 -9.57
CA SER A 373 22.80 -5.18 -9.61
C SER A 373 21.89 -4.45 -8.62
N THR A 374 22.49 -3.76 -7.66
CA THR A 374 21.79 -2.99 -6.64
C THR A 374 22.49 -1.64 -6.50
N SER A 375 21.74 -0.55 -6.62
CA SER A 375 22.35 0.79 -6.56
C SER A 375 22.57 1.27 -5.13
N GLU A 376 23.57 2.14 -4.93
CA GLU A 376 23.80 2.78 -3.63
C GLU A 376 22.58 3.63 -3.19
N GLN A 377 21.85 4.20 -4.15
CA GLN A 377 20.62 4.96 -3.89
C GLN A 377 19.51 4.05 -3.34
N GLU A 378 19.32 2.86 -3.91
CA GLU A 378 18.38 1.86 -3.40
C GLU A 378 18.72 1.43 -1.98
N ILE A 379 19.99 1.18 -1.68
CA ILE A 379 20.43 0.78 -0.33
C ILE A 379 20.19 1.90 0.68
N LYS A 380 20.49 3.16 0.32
CA LYS A 380 20.20 4.33 1.18
C LYS A 380 18.71 4.48 1.45
N LEU A 381 17.89 4.34 0.41
CA LEU A 381 16.44 4.41 0.53
C LEU A 381 15.90 3.28 1.42
N PHE A 382 16.44 2.07 1.26
CA PHE A 382 16.10 0.91 2.09
C PHE A 382 16.48 1.13 3.55
N CYS A 383 17.69 1.63 3.84
CA CYS A 383 18.13 1.93 5.20
C CYS A 383 17.22 2.97 5.86
N LYS A 384 16.87 4.04 5.15
CA LYS A 384 15.95 5.07 5.62
C LYS A 384 14.57 4.51 5.98
N ASN A 385 14.11 3.51 5.24
CA ASN A 385 12.80 2.88 5.43
C ASN A 385 12.85 1.50 6.11
N ALA A 386 13.98 1.10 6.72
CA ALA A 386 14.17 -0.25 7.23
C ALA A 386 13.14 -0.65 8.31
N ALA A 387 12.59 0.33 9.04
CA ALA A 387 11.54 0.15 10.04
C ALA A 387 10.13 0.00 9.44
N PHE A 388 9.97 0.26 8.14
CA PHE A 388 8.68 0.41 7.47
C PHE A 388 8.51 -0.55 6.29
N LEU A 389 9.42 -1.52 6.14
CA LEU A 389 9.38 -2.50 5.07
C LEU A 389 8.08 -3.33 5.16
N ARG A 390 7.50 -3.64 4.01
CA ARG A 390 6.30 -4.48 3.93
C ARG A 390 6.44 -5.50 2.82
N VAL A 391 5.91 -6.68 3.08
CA VAL A 391 5.76 -7.74 2.09
C VAL A 391 4.30 -8.18 2.12
N VAL A 392 3.64 -8.11 0.96
CA VAL A 392 2.26 -8.58 0.78
C VAL A 392 2.30 -9.84 -0.07
N ARG A 393 1.68 -10.91 0.43
CA ARG A 393 1.52 -12.18 -0.29
C ARG A 393 0.04 -12.50 -0.33
N CYS A 394 -0.53 -12.52 -1.54
CA CYS A 394 -1.92 -12.89 -1.72
C CYS A 394 -2.02 -14.38 -2.03
N ARG A 395 -3.10 -14.99 -1.55
CA ARG A 395 -3.46 -16.35 -1.95
C ARG A 395 -3.87 -16.36 -3.42
N SER A 396 -3.60 -17.47 -4.09
CA SER A 396 -4.04 -17.69 -5.46
C SER A 396 -5.56 -17.87 -5.53
N LEU A 397 -6.14 -17.65 -6.71
CA LEU A 397 -7.57 -17.96 -6.92
C LEU A 397 -7.86 -19.45 -6.80
N ALA A 398 -6.92 -20.33 -7.17
CA ALA A 398 -7.09 -21.77 -7.01
C ALA A 398 -7.30 -22.15 -5.55
N GLU A 399 -6.55 -21.52 -4.63
CA GLU A 399 -6.70 -21.74 -3.20
C GLU A 399 -8.02 -21.18 -2.63
N GLU A 400 -8.51 -20.07 -3.15
CA GLU A 400 -9.79 -19.45 -2.76
C GLU A 400 -11.01 -20.17 -3.33
N TYR A 401 -10.88 -20.93 -4.42
CA TYR A 401 -12.02 -21.62 -5.06
C TYR A 401 -11.98 -23.13 -4.83
N SER A 402 -10.92 -23.66 -4.22
CA SER A 402 -10.85 -25.06 -3.80
C SER A 402 -11.59 -25.26 -2.48
N VAL A 403 -12.41 -26.32 -2.41
CA VAL A 403 -13.19 -26.71 -1.22
C VAL A 403 -12.29 -27.03 -0.01
N ASP A 404 -11.06 -27.49 -0.27
CA ASP A 404 -10.10 -27.92 0.75
C ASP A 404 -9.36 -26.74 1.39
N THR A 405 -9.11 -25.68 0.62
CA THR A 405 -8.31 -24.54 1.06
C THR A 405 -9.15 -23.27 1.28
N PHE A 406 -10.44 -23.27 0.94
CA PHE A 406 -11.35 -22.16 1.19
C PHE A 406 -11.26 -21.64 2.63
N ASN A 407 -11.12 -20.32 2.84
CA ASN A 407 -11.00 -19.77 4.19
C ASN A 407 -12.37 -19.68 4.91
N LYS A 408 -12.86 -20.86 5.32
CA LYS A 408 -14.15 -21.04 6.00
C LYS A 408 -14.20 -20.29 7.34
N ASP A 409 -13.06 -20.21 8.03
CA ASP A 409 -12.96 -19.62 9.36
C ASP A 409 -13.20 -18.10 9.30
N GLU A 410 -12.49 -17.39 8.41
CA GLU A 410 -12.67 -15.95 8.20
C GLU A 410 -14.14 -15.63 7.85
N ILE A 411 -14.72 -16.36 6.90
CA ILE A 411 -16.10 -16.15 6.46
C ILE A 411 -17.10 -16.41 7.58
N SER A 412 -16.94 -17.52 8.30
CA SER A 412 -17.86 -17.89 9.39
C SER A 412 -17.76 -16.88 10.54
N ILE A 413 -16.56 -16.43 10.90
CA ILE A 413 -16.33 -15.42 11.93
C ILE A 413 -16.99 -14.09 11.52
N CYS A 414 -16.70 -13.57 10.34
CA CYS A 414 -17.25 -12.28 9.89
C CYS A 414 -18.79 -12.28 9.87
N VAL A 415 -19.42 -13.33 9.33
CA VAL A 415 -20.88 -13.40 9.22
C VAL A 415 -21.54 -13.66 10.57
N SER A 416 -20.91 -14.43 11.46
CA SER A 416 -21.44 -14.72 12.80
C SER A 416 -21.40 -13.51 13.73
N VAL A 417 -20.33 -12.70 13.67
CA VAL A 417 -20.16 -11.47 14.46
C VAL A 417 -21.09 -10.37 13.97
N HIS A 418 -21.20 -10.20 12.65
CA HIS A 418 -22.06 -9.18 12.06
C HIS A 418 -22.85 -9.74 10.87
N PRO A 419 -24.16 -10.02 11.03
CA PRO A 419 -25.01 -10.54 9.96
C PRO A 419 -25.16 -9.62 8.74
N TYR A 420 -24.74 -8.36 8.84
CA TYR A 420 -24.72 -7.40 7.74
C TYR A 420 -23.30 -7.09 7.24
N SER A 421 -22.32 -7.92 7.60
CA SER A 421 -20.94 -7.80 7.11
C SER A 421 -20.92 -7.84 5.58
N GLU A 422 -20.04 -7.04 4.98
CA GLU A 422 -19.76 -7.05 3.55
C GLU A 422 -19.35 -8.44 3.06
N MET A 423 -18.91 -9.35 3.93
CA MET A 423 -18.67 -10.75 3.62
C MET A 423 -19.88 -11.45 2.99
N VAL A 424 -21.10 -11.07 3.38
CA VAL A 424 -22.33 -11.60 2.77
C VAL A 424 -22.40 -11.24 1.28
N LEU A 425 -21.90 -10.06 0.89
CA LEU A 425 -21.88 -9.61 -0.49
C LEU A 425 -20.94 -10.46 -1.35
N TYR A 426 -19.82 -10.92 -0.78
CA TYR A 426 -18.94 -11.88 -1.45
C TYR A 426 -19.65 -13.21 -1.70
N LEU A 427 -20.33 -13.78 -0.71
CA LEU A 427 -21.11 -15.01 -0.87
C LEU A 427 -22.22 -14.86 -1.91
N MET A 428 -22.87 -13.70 -1.95
CA MET A 428 -23.85 -13.39 -2.97
C MET A 428 -23.22 -13.33 -4.36
N LEU A 429 -22.08 -12.66 -4.55
CA LEU A 429 -21.37 -12.62 -5.83
C LEU A 429 -20.94 -14.02 -6.32
N ARG A 430 -20.42 -14.87 -5.42
CA ARG A 430 -20.15 -16.29 -5.73
C ARG A 430 -21.41 -17.05 -6.16
N SER A 431 -22.54 -16.75 -5.51
CA SER A 431 -23.85 -17.34 -5.87
C SER A 431 -24.40 -16.83 -7.20
N ILE A 432 -24.10 -15.57 -7.56
CA ILE A 432 -24.41 -15.00 -8.88
C ILE A 432 -23.63 -15.71 -9.97
N ASP A 433 -22.34 -16.00 -9.76
CA ASP A 433 -21.54 -16.71 -10.75
C ASP A 433 -22.04 -18.14 -10.96
N ARG A 434 -22.46 -18.81 -9.87
CA ARG A 434 -23.15 -20.10 -9.94
C ARG A 434 -24.46 -20.03 -10.73
N PHE A 435 -25.27 -19.01 -10.47
CA PHE A 435 -26.50 -18.79 -11.22
C PHE A 435 -26.19 -18.62 -12.72
N TYR A 436 -25.18 -17.82 -13.06
CA TYR A 436 -24.75 -17.61 -14.43
C TYR A 436 -24.30 -18.92 -15.10
N GLN A 437 -23.53 -19.76 -14.41
CA GLN A 437 -23.12 -21.07 -14.92
C GLN A 437 -24.31 -21.99 -15.20
N GLN A 438 -25.34 -21.98 -14.33
CA GLN A 438 -26.51 -22.85 -14.48
C GLN A 438 -27.53 -22.35 -15.52
N HIS A 439 -27.65 -21.03 -15.69
CA HIS A 439 -28.73 -20.43 -16.48
C HIS A 439 -28.24 -19.64 -17.69
N SER A 440 -26.93 -19.48 -17.89
CA SER A 440 -26.30 -18.72 -18.99
C SER A 440 -26.80 -17.27 -19.10
N ARG A 441 -27.25 -16.70 -17.99
CA ARG A 441 -27.65 -15.30 -17.83
C ARG A 441 -27.56 -14.90 -16.36
N TYR A 442 -27.52 -13.61 -16.07
CA TYR A 442 -27.62 -13.12 -14.70
C TYR A 442 -29.08 -13.06 -14.21
N PRO A 443 -29.32 -13.09 -12.89
CA PRO A 443 -30.67 -13.02 -12.33
C PRO A 443 -31.26 -11.60 -12.46
N GLY A 444 -32.56 -11.53 -12.77
CA GLY A 444 -33.34 -10.29 -12.73
C GLY A 444 -32.96 -9.22 -13.76
N VAL A 445 -32.26 -9.59 -14.86
CA VAL A 445 -31.86 -8.64 -15.93
C VAL A 445 -33.08 -7.93 -16.52
N TYR A 446 -34.18 -8.66 -16.72
CA TYR A 446 -35.46 -8.08 -17.12
C TYR A 446 -36.46 -8.08 -15.96
N ASN A 447 -37.27 -7.03 -15.85
CA ASN A 447 -38.24 -6.85 -14.76
C ASN A 447 -39.16 -8.06 -14.53
N TYR A 448 -39.56 -8.77 -15.59
CA TYR A 448 -40.42 -9.95 -15.49
C TYR A 448 -39.72 -11.19 -14.93
N GLN A 449 -38.39 -11.20 -14.86
CA GLN A 449 -37.59 -12.33 -14.37
C GLN A 449 -37.35 -12.27 -12.85
N VAL A 450 -37.45 -11.09 -12.23
CA VAL A 450 -37.05 -10.86 -10.84
C VAL A 450 -37.71 -11.85 -9.87
N GLU A 451 -39.04 -11.98 -9.93
CA GLU A 451 -39.81 -12.88 -9.05
C GLU A 451 -39.44 -14.36 -9.25
N GLU A 452 -39.26 -14.79 -10.50
CA GLU A 452 -38.88 -16.17 -10.80
C GLU A 452 -37.44 -16.48 -10.33
N ASP A 453 -36.54 -15.51 -10.48
CA ASP A 453 -35.12 -15.69 -10.23
C ASP A 453 -34.74 -15.65 -8.76
N ILE A 454 -35.55 -15.02 -7.90
CA ILE A 454 -35.32 -15.03 -6.44
C ILE A 454 -35.19 -16.47 -5.91
N ASN A 455 -36.10 -17.36 -6.30
CA ASN A 455 -36.06 -18.76 -5.86
C ASN A 455 -34.86 -19.52 -6.43
N LYS A 456 -34.52 -19.27 -7.70
CA LYS A 456 -33.37 -19.90 -8.36
C LYS A 456 -32.04 -19.44 -7.74
N LEU A 457 -31.91 -18.14 -7.45
CA LEU A 457 -30.73 -17.59 -6.78
C LEU A 457 -30.61 -18.14 -5.36
N LYS A 458 -31.72 -18.26 -4.62
CA LYS A 458 -31.73 -18.90 -3.30
C LYS A 458 -31.23 -20.34 -3.32
N LEU A 459 -31.58 -21.11 -4.36
CA LEU A 459 -31.02 -22.46 -4.56
C LEU A 459 -29.52 -22.42 -4.83
N CYS A 460 -29.02 -21.45 -5.60
CA CYS A 460 -27.59 -21.26 -5.84
C CYS A 460 -26.84 -20.93 -4.54
N VAL A 461 -27.39 -20.04 -3.72
CA VAL A 461 -26.83 -19.69 -2.39
C VAL A 461 -26.75 -20.94 -1.51
N ASN A 462 -27.85 -21.68 -1.35
CA ASN A 462 -27.87 -22.88 -0.51
C ASN A 462 -26.89 -23.96 -1.02
N SER A 463 -26.80 -24.13 -2.34
CA SER A 463 -25.83 -25.03 -2.96
C SER A 463 -24.39 -24.62 -2.65
N LEU A 464 -24.07 -23.32 -2.71
CA LEU A 464 -22.74 -22.80 -2.39
C LEU A 464 -22.39 -23.06 -0.93
N LEU A 465 -23.30 -22.73 -0.01
CA LEU A 465 -23.08 -22.95 1.41
C LEU A 465 -22.89 -24.44 1.73
N GLN A 466 -23.63 -25.32 1.06
CA GLN A 466 -23.50 -26.77 1.23
C GLN A 466 -22.16 -27.30 0.69
N GLU A 467 -21.74 -26.87 -0.50
CA GLU A 467 -20.49 -27.33 -1.13
C GLU A 467 -19.26 -26.98 -0.30
N TYR A 468 -19.23 -25.76 0.25
CA TYR A 468 -18.12 -25.29 1.08
C TYR A 468 -18.31 -25.61 2.58
N SER A 469 -19.39 -26.29 2.95
CA SER A 469 -19.75 -26.62 4.34
C SER A 469 -19.80 -25.40 5.27
N LEU A 470 -20.37 -24.30 4.78
CA LEU A 470 -20.51 -23.05 5.53
C LEU A 470 -21.82 -23.03 6.32
N ASN A 471 -21.73 -22.92 7.64
CA ASN A 471 -22.90 -22.78 8.51
C ASN A 471 -23.22 -21.31 8.78
N VAL A 472 -23.55 -20.58 7.71
CA VAL A 472 -23.91 -19.15 7.76
C VAL A 472 -25.32 -18.92 7.25
N ASN A 473 -26.01 -17.93 7.79
CA ASN A 473 -27.36 -17.58 7.37
C ASN A 473 -27.34 -16.30 6.52
N VAL A 474 -27.57 -16.43 5.22
CA VAL A 474 -27.74 -15.29 4.30
C VAL A 474 -29.21 -14.89 4.31
N LYS A 475 -29.50 -13.62 4.65
CA LYS A 475 -30.87 -13.11 4.68
C LYS A 475 -31.47 -13.04 3.28
N ASP A 476 -32.74 -13.39 3.19
CA ASP A 476 -33.51 -13.33 1.93
C ASP A 476 -33.48 -11.93 1.31
N ASP A 477 -33.44 -10.86 2.11
CA ASP A 477 -33.33 -9.47 1.62
C ASP A 477 -32.16 -9.26 0.65
N TYR A 478 -31.01 -9.89 0.89
CA TYR A 478 -29.87 -9.83 -0.03
C TYR A 478 -30.14 -10.56 -1.34
N ILE A 479 -30.86 -11.69 -1.29
CA ILE A 479 -31.24 -12.45 -2.49
C ILE A 479 -32.18 -11.62 -3.36
N HIS A 480 -33.19 -11.01 -2.73
CA HIS A 480 -34.11 -10.09 -3.40
C HIS A 480 -33.36 -8.91 -4.03
N GLU A 481 -32.46 -8.27 -3.28
CA GLU A 481 -31.73 -7.10 -3.76
C GLU A 481 -30.76 -7.46 -4.92
N PHE A 482 -30.10 -8.61 -4.88
CA PHE A 482 -29.22 -9.05 -5.96
C PHE A 482 -29.97 -9.42 -7.25
N CYS A 483 -31.21 -9.91 -7.15
CA CYS A 483 -32.09 -10.04 -8.32
C CYS A 483 -32.54 -8.65 -8.82
N ARG A 484 -32.88 -7.74 -7.90
CA ARG A 484 -33.29 -6.36 -8.25
C ARG A 484 -32.20 -5.59 -8.99
N TYR A 485 -30.93 -5.84 -8.68
CA TYR A 485 -29.83 -5.22 -9.41
C TYR A 485 -29.79 -5.57 -10.90
N GLY A 486 -30.28 -6.75 -11.29
CA GLY A 486 -30.33 -7.15 -12.69
C GLY A 486 -28.98 -7.12 -13.42
N ALA A 487 -27.88 -7.37 -12.70
CA ALA A 487 -26.50 -7.22 -13.19
C ALA A 487 -26.14 -5.83 -13.76
N ALA A 488 -26.85 -4.79 -13.33
CA ALA A 488 -26.54 -3.43 -13.74
C ALA A 488 -25.13 -3.01 -13.30
N GLU A 489 -24.53 -2.11 -14.07
CA GLU A 489 -23.28 -1.44 -13.74
C GLU A 489 -23.53 0.08 -13.56
N PRO A 490 -24.01 0.53 -12.39
CA PRO A 490 -24.21 1.95 -12.13
C PRO A 490 -22.89 2.71 -12.19
N HIS A 491 -22.85 3.77 -13.01
CA HIS A 491 -21.62 4.53 -13.27
C HIS A 491 -20.95 5.06 -11.99
N THR A 492 -21.72 5.47 -10.97
CA THR A 492 -21.17 5.99 -9.72
C THR A 492 -20.41 4.93 -8.91
N VAL A 493 -20.87 3.67 -8.94
CA VAL A 493 -20.20 2.54 -8.28
C VAL A 493 -18.96 2.14 -9.08
N ALA A 494 -19.09 2.12 -10.41
CA ALA A 494 -17.98 1.91 -11.34
C ALA A 494 -16.88 2.97 -11.16
N ALA A 495 -17.24 4.25 -10.98
CA ALA A 495 -16.30 5.35 -10.76
C ALA A 495 -15.60 5.26 -9.39
N PHE A 496 -16.33 4.91 -8.31
CA PHE A 496 -15.73 4.65 -7.01
C PHE A 496 -14.69 3.52 -7.09
N LEU A 497 -15.07 2.42 -7.73
CA LEU A 497 -14.17 1.29 -7.94
C LEU A 497 -13.01 1.66 -8.86
N GLY A 498 -13.26 2.50 -9.87
CA GLY A 498 -12.28 3.05 -10.80
C GLY A 498 -11.15 3.79 -10.11
N GLY A 499 -11.47 4.71 -9.19
CA GLY A 499 -10.48 5.42 -8.40
C GLY A 499 -9.70 4.48 -7.47
N SER A 500 -10.41 3.59 -6.78
CA SER A 500 -9.81 2.66 -5.82
C SER A 500 -8.85 1.67 -6.50
N ALA A 501 -9.29 1.02 -7.57
CA ALA A 501 -8.50 0.03 -8.30
C ALA A 501 -7.32 0.65 -9.07
N ALA A 502 -7.48 1.85 -9.62
CA ALA A 502 -6.36 2.56 -10.24
C ALA A 502 -5.27 2.90 -9.21
N GLN A 503 -5.65 3.31 -8.00
CA GLN A 503 -4.66 3.57 -6.96
C GLN A 503 -3.94 2.28 -6.54
N GLU A 504 -4.64 1.16 -6.40
CA GLU A 504 -3.98 -0.13 -6.13
C GLU A 504 -3.04 -0.55 -7.26
N ALA A 505 -3.43 -0.32 -8.53
CA ALA A 505 -2.55 -0.53 -9.67
C ALA A 505 -1.28 0.33 -9.60
N ILE A 506 -1.39 1.61 -9.23
CA ILE A 506 -0.24 2.51 -9.05
C ILE A 506 0.68 1.99 -7.94
N LYS A 507 0.13 1.50 -6.81
CA LYS A 507 0.95 0.90 -5.74
C LYS A 507 1.76 -0.30 -6.24
N ILE A 508 1.11 -1.19 -7.00
CA ILE A 508 1.77 -2.35 -7.59
C ILE A 508 2.90 -1.94 -8.55
N ILE A 509 2.65 -0.94 -9.40
CA ILE A 509 3.61 -0.47 -10.40
C ILE A 509 4.80 0.25 -9.75
N THR A 510 4.53 1.13 -8.80
CA THR A 510 5.55 1.98 -8.19
C THR A 510 6.32 1.31 -7.07
N HIS A 511 5.81 0.18 -6.55
CA HIS A 511 6.31 -0.46 -5.31
C HIS A 511 6.32 0.50 -4.11
N GLN A 512 5.42 1.49 -4.12
CA GLN A 512 5.21 2.46 -3.04
C GLN A 512 3.81 2.31 -2.45
N PHE A 513 3.69 2.67 -1.17
CA PHE A 513 2.52 2.41 -0.33
C PHE A 513 2.19 0.91 -0.22
N VAL A 514 1.26 0.57 0.67
CA VAL A 514 0.88 -0.84 0.90
C VAL A 514 -0.42 -1.14 0.15
N PRO A 515 -0.44 -2.11 -0.76
CA PRO A 515 -1.69 -2.54 -1.37
C PRO A 515 -2.54 -3.32 -0.38
N PHE A 516 -3.86 -3.36 -0.60
CA PHE A 516 -4.73 -4.21 0.23
C PHE A 516 -4.35 -5.69 0.05
N ASN A 517 -4.44 -6.48 1.12
CA ASN A 517 -4.20 -7.90 1.00
C ASN A 517 -5.51 -8.61 0.64
N ASN A 518 -5.55 -9.16 -0.58
CA ASN A 518 -6.53 -10.15 -1.02
C ASN A 518 -7.83 -9.58 -1.64
N THR A 519 -8.91 -9.36 -0.87
CA THR A 519 -10.24 -8.96 -1.39
C THR A 519 -10.75 -7.67 -0.74
N PHE A 520 -11.31 -6.76 -1.54
CA PHE A 520 -11.98 -5.55 -1.09
C PHE A 520 -13.43 -5.52 -1.61
N LEU A 521 -14.37 -5.22 -0.71
CA LEU A 521 -15.79 -5.10 -1.02
C LEU A 521 -16.28 -3.71 -0.63
N TYR A 522 -17.05 -3.09 -1.52
CA TYR A 522 -17.73 -1.83 -1.31
C TYR A 522 -19.23 -2.01 -1.43
N ASN A 523 -19.96 -1.53 -0.44
CA ASN A 523 -21.42 -1.51 -0.40
C ASN A 523 -21.90 -0.06 -0.55
N ALA A 524 -22.33 0.32 -1.75
CA ALA A 524 -22.84 1.66 -2.01
C ALA A 524 -24.24 1.90 -1.40
N MET A 525 -24.95 0.86 -0.99
CA MET A 525 -26.23 1.04 -0.28
C MET A 525 -26.03 1.67 1.09
N SER A 526 -25.01 1.21 1.82
CA SER A 526 -24.69 1.67 3.18
C SER A 526 -23.48 2.60 3.23
N GLN A 527 -22.77 2.79 2.12
CA GLN A 527 -21.52 3.56 2.04
C GLN A 527 -20.44 3.00 2.97
N THR A 528 -20.36 1.67 3.05
CA THR A 528 -19.37 0.93 3.84
C THR A 528 -18.50 0.06 2.96
N SER A 529 -17.31 -0.29 3.44
CA SER A 529 -16.39 -1.18 2.74
C SER A 529 -15.54 -1.97 3.72
N ALA A 530 -15.06 -3.14 3.28
CA ALA A 530 -14.18 -3.98 4.07
C ALA A 530 -13.16 -4.73 3.21
N THR A 531 -12.06 -5.15 3.83
CA THR A 531 -11.01 -5.97 3.22
C THR A 531 -10.96 -7.33 3.93
N PHE A 532 -10.81 -8.41 3.16
CA PHE A 532 -10.81 -9.79 3.65
C PHE A 532 -9.67 -10.60 3.04
N GLN A 533 -9.15 -11.56 3.80
CA GLN A 533 -8.18 -12.55 3.34
C GLN A 533 -8.87 -13.90 3.06
N LEU A 534 -9.46 -14.00 1.87
CA LEU A 534 -10.27 -15.14 1.40
C LEU A 534 -9.47 -16.34 0.92
#